data_AF-B3EB55-F1
#
_entry.id   AF-B3EB55-F1
#
_cell.length_a   1.000
_cell.length_b   1.000
_cell.length_c   1.000
_cell.angle_alpha   90.00
_cell.angle_beta   90.00
_cell.angle_gamma   90.00
#
_symmetry.space_group_name_H-M   'P 1'
#
loop_
_entity.id
_entity.type
_entity.pdbx_description
1 polymer ?
#
loop_
_entity_poly.entity_id
_entity_poly.type
_entity_poly.pdbx_seq_one_letter_code
_entity_poly.pdbx_strand_id
1 'polypeptide(L)'
;MNLSNNITIIALVTLFLTVPVAYGAGGACKGKVLNPVTDICWQCMFPVKMGSVSYGNGAEPAPGNVTSPVCACPDSKGILILGVSTAFWEHARLIETVKDPFCFPVMGTGMTNPKPGFSSGENRSKEYGDSDFAFQQAHYFYFPAWSILKLFMDFPCAENRAFDLAYMTEVDPMWNDDSLSFIINPEALLFGNPVSQLACVADSVAATVTYPIDPLFWCMGSWGSFYPLSGSMIENNPLNVNAGLAARMLFKLGRETLLYDTGINQCASAGVVTPILVKSNYRLQIARPVRGNDCIPIGRPSLIWGAAKNPPFGTTNTSPDNFLWSLTRRRVCCVGYALN
;
A
#
# COMPACT_ATOMS: atom_id res chain seq x y z
N MET A 1 -54.62 -17.93 34.58
CA MET A 1 -53.37 -18.72 34.51
C MET A 1 -52.48 -18.39 33.28
N ASN A 2 -52.54 -17.18 32.68
CA ASN A 2 -51.78 -16.90 31.44
C ASN A 2 -50.91 -15.61 31.47
N LEU A 3 -50.72 -14.97 32.63
CA LEU A 3 -49.88 -13.76 32.72
C LEU A 3 -48.44 -14.05 33.20
N SER A 4 -48.23 -15.05 34.05
CA SER A 4 -46.89 -15.36 34.58
C SER A 4 -45.97 -15.99 33.53
N ASN A 5 -46.51 -16.82 32.63
CA ASN A 5 -45.71 -17.52 31.61
C ASN A 5 -45.10 -16.56 30.57
N ASN A 6 -45.79 -15.47 30.23
CA ASN A 6 -45.29 -14.49 29.24
C ASN A 6 -44.16 -13.63 29.81
N ILE A 7 -44.18 -13.33 31.11
CA ILE A 7 -43.13 -12.55 31.78
C ILE A 7 -41.82 -13.35 31.87
N THR A 8 -41.91 -14.66 32.15
CA THR A 8 -40.75 -15.56 32.13
C THR A 8 -40.11 -15.72 30.75
N ILE A 9 -40.92 -15.73 29.67
CA ILE A 9 -40.39 -15.84 28.31
C ILE A 9 -39.70 -14.53 27.89
N ILE A 10 -40.26 -13.37 28.23
CA ILE A 10 -39.64 -12.07 27.92
C ILE A 10 -38.32 -11.91 28.70
N ALA A 11 -38.27 -12.33 29.97
CA ALA A 11 -37.05 -12.27 30.78
C ALA A 11 -35.93 -13.19 30.23
N LEU A 12 -36.27 -14.39 29.73
CA LEU A 12 -35.30 -15.30 29.10
C LEU A 12 -34.79 -14.78 27.75
N VAL A 13 -35.65 -14.11 26.96
CA VAL A 13 -35.25 -13.55 25.65
C VAL A 13 -34.35 -12.32 25.84
N THR A 14 -34.57 -11.51 26.88
CA THR A 14 -33.67 -10.38 27.20
C THR A 14 -32.32 -10.83 27.75
N LEU A 15 -32.23 -11.99 28.41
CA LEU A 15 -30.97 -12.53 28.95
C LEU A 15 -30.06 -13.11 27.84
N PHE A 16 -30.64 -13.54 26.72
CA PHE A 16 -29.89 -14.01 25.54
C PHE A 16 -29.37 -12.88 24.63
N LEU A 17 -29.80 -11.64 24.85
CA LEU A 17 -29.37 -10.47 24.06
C LEU A 17 -28.19 -9.70 24.68
N THR A 18 -27.71 -10.11 25.85
CA THR A 18 -26.50 -9.56 26.47
C THR A 18 -25.41 -10.62 26.49
N VAL A 19 -24.89 -10.98 25.32
CA VAL A 19 -23.56 -11.58 25.26
C VAL A 19 -22.57 -10.45 25.59
N PRO A 20 -21.84 -10.50 26.70
CA PRO A 20 -20.74 -9.58 26.89
C PRO A 20 -19.72 -9.92 25.79
N VAL A 21 -19.56 -9.03 24.82
CA VAL A 21 -18.42 -9.06 23.92
C VAL A 21 -17.20 -8.88 24.82
N ALA A 22 -16.50 -9.97 25.08
CA ALA A 22 -15.22 -9.93 25.75
C ALA A 22 -14.27 -9.14 24.84
N TYR A 23 -14.04 -7.87 25.17
CA TYR A 23 -12.91 -7.13 24.65
C TYR A 23 -11.65 -7.83 25.15
N GLY A 24 -11.10 -8.71 24.31
CA GLY A 24 -9.78 -9.26 24.53
C GLY A 24 -8.80 -8.10 24.69
N ALA A 25 -8.12 -8.04 25.82
CA ALA A 25 -7.03 -7.13 26.08
C ALA A 25 -5.80 -7.56 25.23
N GLY A 26 -5.85 -7.28 23.93
CA GLY A 26 -4.67 -7.09 23.08
C GLY A 26 -4.49 -5.59 22.86
N GLY A 27 -3.25 -5.10 22.75
CA GLY A 27 -2.94 -3.68 22.52
C GLY A 27 -3.95 -3.05 21.57
N ALA A 28 -4.75 -2.13 22.09
CA ALA A 28 -5.98 -1.74 21.42
C ALA A 28 -5.66 -1.10 20.07
N CYS A 29 -6.00 -1.78 18.97
CA CYS A 29 -6.11 -1.20 17.64
C CYS A 29 -7.20 -0.10 17.72
N LYS A 30 -6.80 1.10 18.09
CA LYS A 30 -7.66 2.29 18.11
C LYS A 30 -7.64 2.85 16.72
N GLY A 31 -8.81 3.01 16.13
CA GLY A 31 -8.87 3.45 14.76
C GLY A 31 -10.15 4.19 14.41
N LYS A 32 -10.04 4.96 13.33
CA LYS A 32 -11.13 5.64 12.65
C LYS A 32 -11.14 5.15 11.21
N VAL A 33 -12.31 4.65 10.79
CA VAL A 33 -12.58 4.24 9.41
C VAL A 33 -12.06 5.31 8.44
N LEU A 34 -11.35 4.88 7.39
CA LEU A 34 -10.82 5.75 6.36
C LEU A 34 -11.94 6.53 5.69
N ASN A 35 -11.78 7.86 5.63
CA ASN A 35 -12.62 8.73 4.83
C ASN A 35 -11.94 8.99 3.47
N PRO A 36 -12.49 8.49 2.34
CA PRO A 36 -11.88 8.65 1.01
C PRO A 36 -11.77 10.11 0.56
N VAL A 37 -12.54 11.03 1.14
CA VAL A 37 -12.50 12.45 0.79
C VAL A 37 -11.37 13.16 1.55
N THR A 38 -11.28 12.95 2.86
CA THR A 38 -10.42 13.77 3.73
C THR A 38 -9.08 13.13 4.05
N ASP A 39 -8.97 11.80 4.03
CA ASP A 39 -7.76 11.08 4.46
C ASP A 39 -6.79 10.81 3.30
N ILE A 40 -7.21 11.03 2.06
CA ILE A 40 -6.37 10.89 0.85
C ILE A 40 -5.83 12.26 0.42
N CYS A 41 -4.63 12.27 -0.14
CA CYS A 41 -4.07 13.41 -0.86
C CYS A 41 -4.55 13.44 -2.32
N TRP A 42 -5.60 14.21 -2.63
CA TRP A 42 -6.08 14.37 -4.01
C TRP A 42 -5.14 15.17 -4.91
N GLN A 43 -4.27 16.00 -4.33
CA GLN A 43 -3.23 16.69 -5.09
C GLN A 43 -2.21 15.71 -5.70
N CYS A 44 -2.04 14.55 -5.07
CA CYS A 44 -1.14 13.49 -5.51
C CYS A 44 -1.59 12.80 -6.82
N MET A 45 -2.82 13.09 -7.27
CA MET A 45 -3.37 12.70 -8.57
C MET A 45 -2.73 13.47 -9.74
N PHE A 46 -2.14 14.63 -9.45
CA PHE A 46 -1.54 15.52 -10.44
C PHE A 46 -0.02 15.34 -10.52
N PRO A 47 0.58 15.64 -11.68
CA PRO A 47 -0.08 16.16 -12.88
C PRO A 47 -0.63 15.03 -13.77
N VAL A 48 -1.64 15.35 -14.57
CA VAL A 48 -2.30 14.46 -15.53
C VAL A 48 -1.84 14.83 -16.94
N LYS A 49 -1.40 13.86 -17.73
CA LYS A 49 -0.98 14.07 -19.11
C LYS A 49 -2.02 13.50 -20.06
N MET A 50 -2.50 14.31 -21.00
CA MET A 50 -3.37 13.87 -22.09
C MET A 50 -2.75 14.31 -23.41
N GLY A 51 -2.34 13.35 -24.23
CA GLY A 51 -1.52 13.59 -25.41
C GLY A 51 -0.20 14.30 -25.04
N SER A 52 0.03 15.46 -25.65
CA SER A 52 1.21 16.30 -25.39
C SER A 52 1.00 17.34 -24.29
N VAL A 53 -0.22 17.48 -23.75
CA VAL A 53 -0.56 18.52 -22.77
C VAL A 53 -0.56 17.92 -21.37
N SER A 54 0.03 18.64 -20.42
CA SER A 54 -0.01 18.29 -18.98
C SER A 54 -0.91 19.26 -18.23
N TYR A 55 -1.75 18.74 -17.36
CA TYR A 55 -2.73 19.45 -16.55
C TYR A 55 -2.43 19.28 -15.07
N GLY A 56 -2.62 20.36 -14.32
CA GLY A 56 -2.35 20.41 -12.89
C GLY A 56 -0.86 20.60 -12.58
N ASN A 57 -0.59 21.24 -11.45
CA ASN A 57 0.75 21.36 -10.91
C ASN A 57 0.97 20.25 -9.87
N GLY A 58 1.96 19.40 -10.11
CA GLY A 58 2.47 18.46 -9.12
C GLY A 58 3.92 18.80 -8.77
N ALA A 59 4.32 18.48 -7.53
CA ALA A 59 5.72 18.59 -7.12
C ALA A 59 6.61 17.61 -7.89
N GLU A 60 6.02 16.54 -8.43
CA GLU A 60 6.70 15.50 -9.17
C GLU A 60 6.37 15.56 -10.66
N PRO A 61 7.26 15.10 -11.55
CA PRO A 61 7.02 15.13 -12.99
C PRO A 61 5.75 14.37 -13.39
N ALA A 62 5.26 14.62 -14.61
CA ALA A 62 4.12 13.88 -15.14
C ALA A 62 4.40 12.39 -15.28
N PRO A 63 3.37 11.53 -15.13
CA PRO A 63 3.50 10.08 -15.23
C PRO A 63 3.98 9.66 -16.63
N GLY A 64 5.31 9.64 -16.73
CA GLY A 64 6.22 9.12 -17.74
C GLY A 64 5.98 9.41 -19.22
N ASN A 65 6.68 8.56 -19.98
CA ASN A 65 7.06 8.77 -21.36
C ASN A 65 5.94 8.36 -22.30
N VAL A 66 4.83 9.12 -22.33
CA VAL A 66 3.87 9.04 -23.43
C VAL A 66 4.64 9.44 -24.70
N THR A 67 5.14 8.45 -25.44
CA THR A 67 6.03 8.63 -26.59
C THR A 67 5.30 9.20 -27.81
N SER A 68 3.99 8.97 -27.88
CA SER A 68 3.11 9.51 -28.93
C SER A 68 1.82 10.04 -28.31
N PRO A 69 1.36 11.25 -28.71
CA PRO A 69 0.10 11.80 -28.22
C PRO A 69 -1.13 11.01 -28.68
N VAL A 70 -0.98 10.25 -29.78
CA VAL A 70 -2.02 9.37 -30.33
C VAL A 70 -1.64 7.93 -30.06
N CYS A 71 -2.64 7.11 -29.73
CA CYS A 71 -2.51 5.69 -29.48
C CYS A 71 -3.43 4.89 -30.39
N ALA A 72 -2.98 3.70 -30.75
CA ALA A 72 -3.72 2.72 -31.53
C ALA A 72 -3.60 1.38 -30.79
N CYS A 73 -4.70 0.93 -30.18
CA CYS A 73 -4.72 -0.26 -29.35
C CYS A 73 -5.76 -1.25 -29.86
N PRO A 74 -5.41 -2.53 -30.08
CA PRO A 74 -6.41 -3.54 -30.37
C PRO A 74 -7.24 -3.81 -29.10
N ASP A 75 -8.56 -3.83 -29.24
CA ASP A 75 -9.46 -4.36 -28.20
C ASP A 75 -9.33 -5.89 -28.14
N SER A 76 -9.85 -6.49 -27.07
CA SER A 76 -10.04 -7.92 -26.85
C SER A 76 -10.68 -8.67 -28.03
N LYS A 77 -11.45 -7.97 -28.88
CA LYS A 77 -12.10 -8.51 -30.08
C LYS A 77 -11.32 -8.25 -31.38
N GLY A 78 -10.11 -7.70 -31.30
CA GLY A 78 -9.27 -7.36 -32.46
C GLY A 78 -9.65 -6.06 -33.17
N ILE A 79 -10.63 -5.31 -32.66
CA ILE A 79 -11.06 -4.02 -33.21
C ILE A 79 -10.05 -2.95 -32.79
N LEU A 80 -9.62 -2.10 -33.73
CA LEU A 80 -8.65 -1.07 -33.45
C LEU A 80 -9.32 0.14 -32.76
N ILE A 81 -8.87 0.45 -31.55
CA ILE A 81 -9.20 1.68 -30.84
C ILE A 81 -8.16 2.74 -31.21
N LEU A 82 -8.60 3.79 -31.88
CA LEU A 82 -7.79 4.99 -32.08
C LEU A 82 -8.19 6.06 -31.06
N GLY A 83 -7.19 6.61 -30.38
CA GLY A 83 -7.44 7.52 -29.27
C GLY A 83 -6.27 8.43 -28.92
N VAL A 84 -6.46 9.14 -27.82
CA VAL A 84 -5.46 9.99 -27.20
C VAL A 84 -4.81 9.22 -26.06
N SER A 85 -3.49 9.23 -26.03
CA SER A 85 -2.71 8.62 -24.96
C SER A 85 -2.88 9.45 -23.68
N THR A 86 -3.40 8.85 -22.63
CA THR A 86 -3.60 9.52 -21.33
C THR A 86 -2.75 8.84 -20.26
N ALA A 87 -2.13 9.63 -19.40
CA ALA A 87 -1.36 9.16 -18.26
C ALA A 87 -1.72 9.96 -17.01
N PHE A 88 -2.05 9.28 -15.93
CA PHE A 88 -2.48 9.91 -14.69
C PHE A 88 -2.10 9.03 -13.49
N TRP A 89 -2.28 9.60 -12.31
CA TRP A 89 -2.09 8.91 -11.04
C TRP A 89 -3.45 8.55 -10.47
N GLU A 90 -3.66 7.31 -10.06
CA GLU A 90 -4.92 6.88 -9.43
C GLU A 90 -4.70 6.32 -8.03
N HIS A 91 -5.60 6.68 -7.12
CA HIS A 91 -5.70 6.06 -5.81
C HIS A 91 -6.50 4.78 -5.94
N ALA A 92 -5.79 3.67 -6.16
CA ALA A 92 -6.41 2.38 -6.46
C ALA A 92 -6.26 1.36 -5.33
N ARG A 93 -5.31 1.57 -4.40
CA ARG A 93 -4.94 0.58 -3.39
C ARG A 93 -4.62 1.25 -2.06
N LEU A 94 -4.76 0.49 -0.99
CA LEU A 94 -4.22 0.84 0.31
C LEU A 94 -3.28 -0.27 0.77
N ILE A 95 -2.26 0.12 1.52
CA ILE A 95 -1.35 -0.81 2.18
C ILE A 95 -1.30 -0.44 3.64
N GLU A 96 -1.56 -1.40 4.51
CA GLU A 96 -1.35 -1.23 5.94
C GLU A 96 -0.04 -1.88 6.31
N THR A 97 0.68 -1.25 7.24
CA THR A 97 1.82 -1.86 7.91
C THR A 97 1.61 -1.67 9.40
N VAL A 98 1.45 -2.78 10.12
CA VAL A 98 0.96 -2.79 11.48
C VAL A 98 1.89 -3.59 12.37
N LYS A 99 2.21 -2.99 13.51
CA LYS A 99 2.90 -3.66 14.59
C LYS A 99 1.98 -4.65 15.29
N ASP A 100 0.71 -4.27 15.47
CA ASP A 100 -0.27 -5.12 16.13
C ASP A 100 -0.90 -6.08 15.10
N PRO A 101 -0.72 -7.41 15.25
CA PRO A 101 -1.23 -8.37 14.28
C PRO A 101 -2.76 -8.34 14.28
N PHE A 102 -3.35 -8.48 13.10
CA PHE A 102 -4.80 -8.36 12.88
C PHE A 102 -5.40 -6.97 13.21
N CYS A 103 -4.59 -5.92 13.31
CA CYS A 103 -5.08 -4.55 13.39
C CYS A 103 -5.32 -3.98 11.99
N PHE A 104 -6.51 -3.42 11.73
CA PHE A 104 -6.85 -2.81 10.44
C PHE A 104 -7.09 -1.30 10.59
N PRO A 105 -6.05 -0.46 10.49
CA PRO A 105 -6.16 1.00 10.49
C PRO A 105 -7.23 1.60 9.56
N VAL A 106 -7.49 0.98 8.42
CA VAL A 106 -8.48 1.39 7.40
C VAL A 106 -9.90 1.22 7.88
N MET A 107 -10.18 0.12 8.60
CA MET A 107 -11.49 -0.17 9.20
C MET A 107 -11.62 0.45 10.59
N GLY A 108 -10.50 0.87 11.16
CA GLY A 108 -10.42 1.42 12.50
C GLY A 108 -10.66 0.41 13.62
N THR A 109 -10.54 -0.88 13.31
CA THR A 109 -10.78 -2.00 14.24
C THR A 109 -9.79 -3.12 13.97
N GLY A 110 -9.72 -4.11 14.85
CA GLY A 110 -8.89 -5.30 14.69
C GLY A 110 -9.67 -6.57 14.94
N MET A 111 -9.16 -7.69 14.43
CA MET A 111 -9.68 -9.02 14.77
C MET A 111 -8.97 -9.58 16.00
N THR A 112 -9.60 -10.53 16.67
CA THR A 112 -8.97 -11.25 17.77
C THR A 112 -7.83 -12.10 17.23
N ASN A 113 -6.61 -11.88 17.71
CA ASN A 113 -5.47 -12.71 17.37
C ASN A 113 -5.67 -14.12 17.97
N PRO A 114 -5.75 -15.20 17.15
CA PRO A 114 -5.93 -16.56 17.65
C PRO A 114 -4.71 -17.09 18.43
N LYS A 115 -3.53 -16.47 18.28
CA LYS A 115 -2.30 -16.80 19.02
C LYS A 115 -1.62 -15.52 19.51
N PRO A 116 -2.07 -14.95 20.65
CA PRO A 116 -1.46 -13.74 21.22
C PRO A 116 0.06 -13.88 21.37
N GLY A 117 0.81 -12.91 20.84
CA GLY A 117 2.28 -12.88 20.89
C GLY A 117 2.99 -13.55 19.70
N PHE A 118 2.31 -14.42 18.94
CA PHE A 118 2.84 -14.87 17.65
C PHE A 118 2.65 -13.76 16.61
N SER A 119 3.65 -13.54 15.75
CA SER A 119 3.57 -12.55 14.66
C SER A 119 3.37 -11.10 15.13
N SER A 120 3.64 -10.80 16.41
CA SER A 120 3.60 -9.44 16.95
C SER A 120 4.80 -8.66 16.45
N GLY A 121 4.56 -7.45 15.97
CA GLY A 121 5.62 -6.53 15.59
C GLY A 121 6.37 -6.01 16.80
N GLU A 122 7.69 -5.92 16.66
CA GLU A 122 8.58 -5.36 17.67
C GLU A 122 9.59 -4.44 16.98
N ASN A 123 9.90 -3.30 17.59
CA ASN A 123 11.05 -2.47 17.22
C ASN A 123 12.04 -2.59 18.38
N ARG A 124 13.09 -3.39 18.23
CA ARG A 124 14.16 -3.51 19.24
C ARG A 124 15.27 -2.52 18.88
N SER A 125 15.49 -1.54 19.75
CA SER A 125 16.69 -0.70 19.72
C SER A 125 17.78 -1.28 20.63
N LYS A 126 19.05 -1.04 20.29
CA LYS A 126 20.30 -1.49 20.97
C LYS A 126 20.44 -1.21 22.49
N GLU A 127 19.52 -1.65 23.33
CA GLU A 127 19.73 -1.63 24.79
C GLU A 127 20.37 -2.94 25.29
N TYR A 128 20.50 -3.97 24.43
CA TYR A 128 20.98 -5.29 24.83
C TYR A 128 21.82 -6.05 23.78
N GLY A 129 22.76 -5.37 23.11
CA GLY A 129 23.78 -6.03 22.26
C GLY A 129 23.29 -6.68 20.96
N ASP A 130 21.99 -6.65 20.69
CA ASP A 130 21.35 -7.15 19.46
C ASP A 130 21.18 -6.03 18.43
N SER A 131 21.26 -6.36 17.14
CA SER A 131 21.10 -5.39 16.04
C SER A 131 19.72 -4.70 16.04
N ASP A 132 19.63 -3.46 15.52
CA ASP A 132 18.36 -2.77 15.32
C ASP A 132 17.45 -3.64 14.43
N PHE A 133 16.36 -4.17 14.98
CA PHE A 133 15.47 -5.10 14.30
C PHE A 133 14.01 -4.68 14.48
N ALA A 134 13.31 -4.59 13.37
CA ALA A 134 11.89 -4.28 13.32
C ALA A 134 11.12 -5.37 12.57
N PHE A 135 9.97 -5.76 13.10
CA PHE A 135 9.04 -6.67 12.41
C PHE A 135 7.63 -6.08 12.40
N GLN A 136 6.93 -6.16 11.27
CA GLN A 136 5.53 -5.72 11.16
C GLN A 136 4.76 -6.59 10.16
N GLN A 137 3.45 -6.67 10.34
CA GLN A 137 2.52 -7.25 9.37
C GLN A 137 2.14 -6.20 8.34
N ALA A 138 1.77 -6.67 7.15
CA ALA A 138 1.18 -5.86 6.10
C ALA A 138 -0.18 -6.41 5.62
N HIS A 139 -1.07 -5.50 5.25
CA HIS A 139 -2.33 -5.83 4.58
C HIS A 139 -2.42 -5.06 3.26
N TYR A 140 -2.93 -5.70 2.22
CA TYR A 140 -3.12 -5.08 0.91
C TYR A 140 -4.60 -5.02 0.56
N PHE A 141 -5.12 -3.83 0.29
CA PHE A 141 -6.53 -3.61 -0.03
C PHE A 141 -6.72 -3.09 -1.45
N TYR A 142 -7.77 -3.58 -2.10
CA TYR A 142 -8.37 -2.91 -3.24
C TYR A 142 -9.13 -1.68 -2.75
N PHE A 143 -8.80 -0.50 -3.27
CA PHE A 143 -9.44 0.75 -2.88
C PHE A 143 -9.46 1.74 -4.05
N PRO A 144 -10.33 1.52 -5.05
CA PRO A 144 -10.51 2.47 -6.13
C PRO A 144 -11.30 3.68 -5.63
N ALA A 145 -10.59 4.70 -5.13
CA ALA A 145 -11.20 5.87 -4.50
C ALA A 145 -12.17 6.61 -5.43
N TRP A 146 -11.87 6.64 -6.74
CA TRP A 146 -12.73 7.29 -7.74
C TRP A 146 -14.06 6.57 -7.91
N SER A 147 -14.05 5.23 -8.00
CA SER A 147 -15.28 4.43 -8.10
C SER A 147 -16.13 4.55 -6.82
N ILE A 148 -15.49 4.51 -5.64
CA ILE A 148 -16.17 4.66 -4.35
C ILE A 148 -16.89 6.02 -4.26
N LEU A 149 -16.29 7.09 -4.78
CA LEU A 149 -16.87 8.43 -4.80
C LEU A 149 -17.70 8.73 -6.06
N LYS A 150 -17.86 7.77 -6.98
CA LYS A 150 -18.49 7.94 -8.30
C LYS A 150 -17.92 9.11 -9.12
N LEU A 151 -16.61 9.34 -9.00
CA LEU A 151 -15.89 10.32 -9.78
C LEU A 151 -15.39 9.69 -11.08
N PHE A 152 -15.49 10.44 -12.19
CA PHE A 152 -14.93 10.05 -13.49
C PHE A 152 -15.39 8.67 -14.00
N MET A 153 -16.65 8.30 -13.74
CA MET A 153 -17.19 6.99 -14.14
C MET A 153 -17.26 6.79 -15.66
N ASP A 154 -17.33 7.87 -16.43
CA ASP A 154 -17.29 7.83 -17.89
C ASP A 154 -15.88 7.59 -18.45
N PHE A 155 -14.86 7.60 -17.59
CA PHE A 155 -13.49 7.41 -17.99
C PHE A 155 -13.18 5.92 -18.10
N PRO A 156 -12.95 5.38 -19.32
CA PRO A 156 -12.90 3.93 -19.57
C PRO A 156 -11.69 3.25 -18.91
N CYS A 157 -10.70 4.06 -18.51
CA CYS A 157 -9.48 3.60 -17.88
C CYS A 157 -9.48 3.77 -16.37
N ALA A 158 -10.58 4.16 -15.72
CA ALA A 158 -10.62 4.15 -14.25
C ALA A 158 -10.83 2.71 -13.75
N GLU A 159 -10.23 2.33 -12.62
CA GLU A 159 -10.52 1.02 -12.03
C GLU A 159 -11.87 1.03 -11.34
N ASN A 160 -12.73 0.06 -11.69
CA ASN A 160 -14.08 -0.07 -11.15
C ASN A 160 -14.25 -1.39 -10.38
N ARG A 161 -13.38 -1.63 -9.40
CA ARG A 161 -13.48 -2.79 -8.48
C ARG A 161 -14.17 -2.40 -7.17
N ALA A 162 -14.63 -3.39 -6.41
CA ALA A 162 -15.11 -3.15 -5.05
C ALA A 162 -13.93 -2.93 -4.08
N PHE A 163 -14.21 -2.28 -2.95
CA PHE A 163 -13.28 -2.25 -1.82
C PHE A 163 -13.21 -3.65 -1.21
N ASP A 164 -12.00 -4.18 -1.06
CA ASP A 164 -11.79 -5.55 -0.56
C ASP A 164 -10.39 -5.74 0.03
N LEU A 165 -10.25 -6.68 0.96
CA LEU A 165 -8.99 -7.12 1.54
C LEU A 165 -8.38 -8.21 0.67
N ALA A 166 -7.38 -7.84 -0.12
CA ALA A 166 -6.79 -8.70 -1.13
C ALA A 166 -5.65 -9.58 -0.60
N TYR A 167 -4.95 -9.15 0.45
CA TYR A 167 -3.87 -9.94 1.05
C TYR A 167 -3.67 -9.61 2.53
N MET A 168 -3.41 -10.64 3.33
CA MET A 168 -3.01 -10.54 4.73
C MET A 168 -1.74 -11.35 4.98
N THR A 169 -0.82 -10.79 5.76
CA THR A 169 0.49 -11.41 5.98
C THR A 169 0.55 -12.26 7.26
N GLU A 170 -0.41 -12.12 8.17
CA GLU A 170 -0.54 -12.95 9.37
C GLU A 170 -0.75 -14.43 9.04
N VAL A 171 -1.37 -14.71 7.89
CA VAL A 171 -1.62 -16.06 7.38
C VAL A 171 -0.56 -16.54 6.39
N ASP A 172 0.42 -15.69 6.08
CA ASP A 172 1.48 -15.99 5.14
C ASP A 172 2.76 -16.44 5.87
N PRO A 173 3.13 -17.72 5.81
CA PRO A 173 4.34 -18.22 6.46
C PRO A 173 5.62 -17.59 5.88
N MET A 174 5.63 -17.20 4.60
CA MET A 174 6.80 -16.56 3.98
C MET A 174 7.03 -15.14 4.49
N TRP A 175 5.99 -14.46 4.95
CA TRP A 175 6.14 -13.14 5.55
C TRP A 175 6.68 -13.19 6.98
N ASN A 176 6.33 -14.26 7.71
CA ASN A 176 6.70 -14.44 9.11
C ASN A 176 8.06 -15.14 9.29
N ASP A 177 8.64 -15.71 8.24
CA ASP A 177 9.91 -16.43 8.28
C ASP A 177 10.84 -16.03 7.12
N ASP A 178 11.93 -15.37 7.46
CA ASP A 178 12.94 -14.88 6.51
C ASP A 178 13.61 -16.02 5.74
N SER A 179 13.77 -17.19 6.38
CA SER A 179 14.41 -18.35 5.75
C SER A 179 13.51 -18.94 4.65
N LEU A 180 12.19 -18.99 4.89
CA LEU A 180 11.23 -19.41 3.87
C LEU A 180 11.17 -18.43 2.71
N SER A 181 11.15 -17.12 2.99
CA SER A 181 11.19 -16.08 1.94
C SER A 181 12.45 -16.18 1.07
N PHE A 182 13.59 -16.45 1.71
CA PHE A 182 14.88 -16.63 1.07
C PHE A 182 14.96 -17.88 0.18
N ILE A 183 14.37 -19.01 0.60
CA ILE A 183 14.31 -20.24 -0.21
C ILE A 183 13.59 -19.98 -1.54
N ILE A 184 12.53 -19.17 -1.53
CA ILE A 184 11.74 -18.87 -2.73
C ILE A 184 12.39 -17.78 -3.59
N ASN A 185 13.18 -16.89 -2.99
CA ASN A 185 13.86 -15.78 -3.68
C ASN A 185 15.39 -15.88 -3.51
N PRO A 186 16.04 -16.91 -4.09
CA PRO A 186 17.47 -17.14 -3.93
C PRO A 186 18.33 -16.02 -4.53
N GLU A 187 17.78 -15.20 -5.42
CA GLU A 187 18.43 -13.99 -5.95
C GLU A 187 18.81 -12.99 -4.85
N ALA A 188 18.18 -13.07 -3.66
CA ALA A 188 18.56 -12.28 -2.49
C ALA A 188 20.06 -12.46 -2.14
N LEU A 189 20.66 -13.62 -2.40
CA LEU A 189 22.10 -13.86 -2.21
C LEU A 189 22.97 -12.92 -3.04
N LEU A 190 22.54 -12.62 -4.27
CA LEU A 190 23.29 -11.76 -5.16
C LEU A 190 23.32 -10.32 -4.62
N PHE A 191 22.28 -9.90 -3.91
CA PHE A 191 22.11 -8.53 -3.42
C PHE A 191 22.43 -8.36 -1.93
N GLY A 192 22.71 -9.44 -1.20
CA GLY A 192 23.12 -9.41 0.21
C GLY A 192 24.55 -8.93 0.46
N ASN A 193 25.29 -8.53 -0.58
CA ASN A 193 26.67 -8.06 -0.44
C ASN A 193 26.73 -6.53 -0.23
N PRO A 194 27.80 -6.00 0.43
CA PRO A 194 27.92 -4.56 0.70
C PRO A 194 27.89 -3.67 -0.54
N VAL A 195 28.40 -4.13 -1.70
CA VAL A 195 28.42 -3.35 -2.94
C VAL A 195 27.00 -3.12 -3.46
N SER A 196 26.16 -4.16 -3.44
CA SER A 196 24.75 -4.06 -3.83
C SER A 196 23.93 -3.21 -2.87
N GLN A 197 24.24 -3.24 -1.58
CA GLN A 197 23.58 -2.37 -0.58
C GLN A 197 24.01 -0.90 -0.73
N LEU A 198 25.27 -0.63 -1.04
CA LEU A 198 25.75 0.72 -1.33
C LEU A 198 25.11 1.33 -2.58
N ALA A 199 24.69 0.51 -3.55
CA ALA A 199 23.94 1.00 -4.71
C ALA A 199 22.61 1.68 -4.33
N CYS A 200 22.02 1.32 -3.18
CA CYS A 200 20.77 1.92 -2.71
C CYS A 200 20.95 3.41 -2.31
N VAL A 201 22.18 3.86 -2.08
CA VAL A 201 22.49 5.30 -1.87
C VAL A 201 22.16 6.10 -3.13
N ALA A 202 22.52 5.60 -4.31
CA ALA A 202 22.19 6.26 -5.57
C ALA A 202 20.68 6.32 -5.80
N ASP A 203 19.97 5.24 -5.49
CA ASP A 203 18.51 5.17 -5.57
C ASP A 203 17.84 6.17 -4.60
N SER A 204 18.38 6.32 -3.39
CA SER A 204 17.92 7.29 -2.40
C SER A 204 18.05 8.73 -2.87
N VAL A 205 19.20 9.08 -3.48
CA VAL A 205 19.42 10.41 -4.04
C VAL A 205 18.45 10.67 -5.19
N ALA A 206 18.28 9.69 -6.09
CA ALA A 206 17.34 9.81 -7.20
C ALA A 206 15.89 10.00 -6.74
N ALA A 207 15.41 9.20 -5.79
CA ALA A 207 14.06 9.31 -5.20
C ALA A 207 13.83 10.61 -4.42
N THR A 208 14.91 11.25 -3.95
CA THR A 208 14.86 12.55 -3.29
C THR A 208 14.64 13.68 -4.29
N VAL A 209 15.34 13.65 -5.43
CA VAL A 209 15.28 14.72 -6.44
C VAL A 209 14.12 14.53 -7.42
N THR A 210 13.87 13.29 -7.82
CA THR A 210 12.82 12.92 -8.79
C THR A 210 12.23 11.55 -8.43
N TYR A 211 12.59 10.50 -9.18
CA TYR A 211 12.08 9.15 -9.08
C TYR A 211 13.15 8.16 -8.64
N PRO A 212 12.75 7.03 -8.03
CA PRO A 212 13.65 5.92 -7.84
C PRO A 212 14.18 5.38 -9.17
N ILE A 213 15.35 4.74 -9.10
CA ILE A 213 16.03 4.09 -10.21
C ILE A 213 15.45 2.68 -10.37
N ASP A 214 14.56 2.50 -11.34
CA ASP A 214 13.87 1.22 -11.58
C ASP A 214 14.82 0.02 -11.82
N PRO A 215 15.96 0.16 -12.55
CA PRO A 215 16.93 -0.94 -12.70
C PRO A 215 17.52 -1.45 -11.39
N LEU A 216 17.58 -0.63 -10.33
CA LEU A 216 18.00 -1.04 -8.99
C LEU A 216 16.81 -1.64 -8.23
N PHE A 217 16.21 -2.69 -8.79
CA PHE A 217 14.95 -3.25 -8.31
C PHE A 217 15.04 -3.88 -6.91
N TRP A 218 16.23 -4.19 -6.41
CA TRP A 218 16.45 -4.70 -5.04
C TRP A 218 16.55 -3.59 -4.00
N CYS A 219 16.72 -2.34 -4.43
CA CYS A 219 16.83 -1.17 -3.56
C CYS A 219 15.50 -0.44 -3.40
N MET A 220 15.21 -0.01 -2.18
CA MET A 220 14.14 0.93 -1.82
C MET A 220 14.73 2.23 -1.27
N GLY A 221 15.75 2.79 -1.95
CA GLY A 221 16.44 4.02 -1.56
C GLY A 221 16.83 4.11 -0.08
N SER A 222 16.40 5.18 0.59
CA SER A 222 16.65 5.42 2.02
C SER A 222 16.02 4.39 2.96
N TRP A 223 15.11 3.55 2.49
CA TRP A 223 14.44 2.53 3.31
C TRP A 223 15.18 1.18 3.29
N GLY A 224 16.29 1.09 2.54
CA GLY A 224 17.16 -0.08 2.50
C GLY A 224 16.89 -1.01 1.31
N SER A 225 16.83 -2.30 1.58
CA SER A 225 16.71 -3.37 0.58
C SER A 225 15.33 -4.03 0.62
N PHE A 226 14.83 -4.42 -0.54
CA PHE A 226 13.62 -5.23 -0.64
C PHE A 226 13.75 -6.60 -0.02
N TYR A 227 14.93 -7.22 -0.08
CA TYR A 227 15.14 -8.53 0.52
C TYR A 227 15.50 -8.43 2.01
N PRO A 228 15.08 -9.42 2.84
CA PRO A 228 14.16 -10.52 2.51
C PRO A 228 12.72 -10.03 2.22
N LEU A 229 11.93 -10.76 1.42
CA LEU A 229 10.52 -10.42 1.14
C LEU A 229 9.61 -10.87 2.30
N SER A 230 9.94 -10.41 3.50
CA SER A 230 9.27 -10.73 4.77
C SER A 230 8.98 -9.45 5.55
N GLY A 231 8.36 -9.59 6.72
CA GLY A 231 8.05 -8.48 7.61
C GLY A 231 9.25 -7.92 8.37
N SER A 232 10.45 -8.50 8.25
CA SER A 232 11.63 -8.15 9.06
C SER A 232 12.50 -7.07 8.40
N MET A 233 12.99 -6.11 9.16
CA MET A 233 13.85 -5.04 8.65
C MET A 233 14.90 -4.63 9.68
N ILE A 234 16.11 -4.37 9.21
CA ILE A 234 17.20 -3.85 10.03
C ILE A 234 17.19 -2.32 9.95
N GLU A 235 16.23 -1.70 10.63
CA GLU A 235 16.02 -0.25 10.68
C GLU A 235 15.28 0.09 11.98
N ASN A 236 15.62 1.23 12.59
CA ASN A 236 15.04 1.66 13.87
C ASN A 236 13.97 2.74 13.71
N ASN A 237 13.99 3.47 12.59
CA ASN A 237 13.03 4.54 12.36
C ASN A 237 11.69 3.94 11.90
N PRO A 238 10.60 4.03 12.70
CA PRO A 238 9.34 3.40 12.37
C PRO A 238 8.75 3.90 11.05
N LEU A 239 9.04 5.14 10.63
CA LEU A 239 8.57 5.67 9.34
C LEU A 239 9.25 4.98 8.16
N ASN A 240 10.56 4.76 8.23
CA ASN A 240 11.33 4.04 7.21
C ASN A 240 10.90 2.57 7.16
N VAL A 241 10.76 1.93 8.33
CA VAL A 241 10.31 0.53 8.43
C VAL A 241 8.95 0.35 7.75
N ASN A 242 7.96 1.14 8.16
CA ASN A 242 6.60 0.99 7.65
C ASN A 242 6.49 1.34 6.15
N ALA A 243 7.14 2.42 5.70
CA ALA A 243 7.13 2.78 4.27
C ALA A 243 7.86 1.73 3.41
N GLY A 244 8.99 1.22 3.90
CA GLY A 244 9.76 0.17 3.26
C GLY A 244 9.01 -1.16 3.19
N LEU A 245 8.32 -1.57 4.26
CA LEU A 245 7.48 -2.77 4.27
C LEU A 245 6.27 -2.63 3.35
N ALA A 246 5.67 -1.43 3.25
CA ALA A 246 4.61 -1.17 2.28
C ALA A 246 5.11 -1.32 0.83
N ALA A 247 6.30 -0.80 0.52
CA ALA A 247 6.93 -0.99 -0.78
C ALA A 247 7.29 -2.47 -1.02
N ARG A 248 7.81 -3.16 -0.01
CA ARG A 248 8.17 -4.59 -0.09
C ARG A 248 6.97 -5.47 -0.35
N MET A 249 5.82 -5.13 0.23
CA MET A 249 4.55 -5.80 -0.05
C MET A 249 4.20 -5.71 -1.54
N LEU A 250 4.42 -4.56 -2.19
CA LEU A 250 4.22 -4.43 -3.64
C LEU A 250 5.14 -5.34 -4.43
N PHE A 251 6.43 -5.39 -4.07
CA PHE A 251 7.37 -6.22 -4.79
C PHE A 251 7.05 -7.71 -4.62
N LYS A 252 6.68 -8.14 -3.41
CA LYS A 252 6.20 -9.51 -3.13
C LYS A 252 4.99 -9.87 -4.00
N LEU A 253 3.95 -9.03 -4.00
CA LEU A 253 2.76 -9.25 -4.84
C LEU A 253 3.09 -9.27 -6.34
N GLY A 254 4.06 -8.47 -6.78
CA GLY A 254 4.58 -8.51 -8.15
C GLY A 254 5.22 -9.85 -8.49
N ARG A 255 6.11 -10.35 -7.61
CA ARG A 255 6.79 -11.65 -7.74
C ARG A 255 5.81 -12.82 -7.77
N GLU A 256 4.73 -12.72 -6.99
CA GLU A 256 3.64 -13.71 -6.93
C GLU A 256 2.61 -13.54 -8.05
N THR A 257 2.81 -12.60 -8.97
CA THR A 257 1.93 -12.30 -10.09
C THR A 257 0.51 -11.85 -9.69
N LEU A 258 0.35 -11.38 -8.45
CA LEU A 258 -0.89 -10.84 -7.90
C LEU A 258 -1.06 -9.33 -8.19
N LEU A 259 0.04 -8.64 -8.50
CA LEU A 259 0.05 -7.22 -8.86
C LEU A 259 0.06 -7.03 -10.39
N TYR A 260 -0.88 -6.22 -10.88
CA TYR A 260 -0.95 -5.79 -12.28
C TYR A 260 -0.59 -4.31 -12.38
N ASP A 261 0.49 -4.02 -13.11
CA ASP A 261 0.99 -2.67 -13.33
C ASP A 261 0.31 -2.03 -14.54
N THR A 262 -0.45 -0.97 -14.26
CA THR A 262 -1.18 -0.19 -15.26
C THR A 262 -0.36 0.95 -15.88
N GLY A 263 0.90 1.13 -15.47
CA GLY A 263 1.78 2.21 -15.89
C GLY A 263 2.71 1.90 -17.06
N ILE A 264 2.67 0.67 -17.59
CA ILE A 264 3.65 0.17 -18.58
C ILE A 264 3.11 0.16 -20.01
N ASN A 265 1.93 -0.42 -20.22
CA ASN A 265 1.36 -0.60 -21.56
C ASN A 265 -0.02 0.05 -21.65
N GLN A 266 -0.14 1.09 -22.47
CA GLN A 266 -1.38 1.85 -22.67
C GLN A 266 -2.53 1.06 -23.34
N CYS A 267 -2.21 -0.07 -23.98
CA CYS A 267 -3.20 -0.97 -24.57
C CYS A 267 -3.65 -2.08 -23.61
N ALA A 268 -2.92 -2.31 -22.50
CA ALA A 268 -3.29 -3.28 -21.48
C ALA A 268 -4.10 -2.57 -20.38
N SER A 269 -5.40 -2.37 -20.62
CA SER A 269 -6.28 -1.63 -19.69
C SER A 269 -6.36 -2.26 -18.28
N ALA A 270 -6.22 -3.58 -18.19
CA ALA A 270 -6.16 -4.34 -16.94
C ALA A 270 -4.79 -4.31 -16.24
N GLY A 271 -3.75 -3.80 -16.93
CA GLY A 271 -2.36 -3.82 -16.48
C GLY A 271 -1.58 -5.06 -16.95
N VAL A 272 -0.26 -5.00 -16.75
CA VAL A 272 0.70 -6.05 -17.11
C VAL A 272 1.29 -6.63 -15.84
N VAL A 273 1.44 -7.95 -15.77
CA VAL A 273 2.12 -8.60 -14.64
C VAL A 273 3.60 -8.22 -14.66
N THR A 274 4.10 -7.69 -13.54
CA THR A 274 5.49 -7.28 -13.38
C THR A 274 6.15 -7.97 -12.19
N PRO A 275 6.84 -9.10 -12.43
CA PRO A 275 7.60 -9.78 -11.39
C PRO A 275 8.72 -8.91 -10.82
N ILE A 276 9.30 -8.03 -11.64
CA ILE A 276 10.26 -7.01 -11.23
C ILE A 276 9.49 -5.69 -11.09
N LEU A 277 9.46 -5.15 -9.87
CA LEU A 277 8.70 -3.93 -9.58
C LEU A 277 9.31 -2.72 -10.30
N VAL A 278 8.48 -2.01 -11.06
CA VAL A 278 8.80 -0.68 -11.60
C VAL A 278 8.44 0.36 -10.54
N LYS A 279 9.39 0.67 -9.65
CA LYS A 279 9.18 1.54 -8.48
C LYS A 279 8.61 2.90 -8.85
N SER A 280 9.05 3.47 -9.97
CA SER A 280 8.62 4.79 -10.44
C SER A 280 7.12 4.87 -10.75
N ASN A 281 6.42 3.73 -10.91
CA ASN A 281 4.98 3.68 -11.12
C ASN A 281 4.16 3.76 -9.82
N TYR A 282 4.79 3.83 -8.65
CA TYR A 282 4.12 3.79 -7.36
C TYR A 282 4.58 4.92 -6.44
N ARG A 283 3.62 5.51 -5.73
CA ARG A 283 3.84 6.55 -4.72
C ARG A 283 2.98 6.28 -3.50
N LEU A 284 3.54 6.51 -2.33
CA LEU A 284 2.86 6.34 -1.07
C LEU A 284 2.42 7.70 -0.52
N GLN A 285 1.25 7.73 0.11
CA GLN A 285 0.82 8.84 0.95
C GLN A 285 0.40 8.28 2.30
N ILE A 286 0.94 8.85 3.38
CA ILE A 286 0.56 8.46 4.72
C ILE A 286 -0.86 8.98 5.06
N ALA A 287 -1.78 8.06 5.36
CA ALA A 287 -3.15 8.36 5.77
C ALA A 287 -3.33 8.19 7.29
N ARG A 288 -2.54 7.31 7.92
CA ARG A 288 -2.48 7.07 9.37
C ARG A 288 -1.02 6.82 9.79
N PRO A 289 -0.62 7.14 11.03
CA PRO A 289 -1.43 7.72 12.13
C PRO A 289 -1.87 9.17 11.87
N VAL A 290 -0.99 10.00 11.30
CA VAL A 290 -1.29 11.38 10.93
C VAL A 290 -1.24 11.51 9.42
N ARG A 291 -2.29 12.10 8.82
CA ARG A 291 -2.36 12.34 7.38
C ARG A 291 -1.19 13.22 6.91
N GLY A 292 -0.54 12.79 5.82
CA GLY A 292 0.36 13.57 5.01
C GLY A 292 -0.30 14.06 3.74
N ASN A 293 0.19 15.18 3.21
CA ASN A 293 -0.23 15.74 1.93
C ASN A 293 0.83 15.52 0.84
N ASP A 294 1.89 14.79 1.16
CA ASP A 294 3.02 14.54 0.29
C ASP A 294 2.81 13.26 -0.52
N CYS A 295 3.14 13.28 -1.81
CA CYS A 295 3.27 12.09 -2.62
C CYS A 295 4.71 11.60 -2.50
N ILE A 296 4.93 10.50 -1.79
CA ILE A 296 6.24 9.99 -1.44
C ILE A 296 6.64 8.93 -2.47
N PRO A 297 7.63 9.19 -3.35
CA PRO A 297 8.21 8.13 -4.17
C PRO A 297 8.88 7.08 -3.31
N ILE A 298 8.90 5.83 -3.78
CA ILE A 298 9.56 4.74 -3.08
C ILE A 298 11.04 5.09 -2.86
N GLY A 299 11.48 5.03 -1.60
CA GLY A 299 12.87 5.27 -1.20
C GLY A 299 13.24 6.72 -0.87
N ARG A 300 12.27 7.66 -0.85
CA ARG A 300 12.51 9.03 -0.38
C ARG A 300 12.71 9.06 1.15
N PRO A 301 13.77 9.70 1.68
CA PRO A 301 14.07 9.71 3.12
C PRO A 301 12.93 10.29 3.96
N SER A 302 12.59 9.61 5.05
CA SER A 302 11.59 10.08 6.02
C SER A 302 11.95 11.41 6.70
N LEU A 303 13.20 11.86 6.62
CA LEU A 303 13.58 13.20 7.08
C LEU A 303 12.83 14.31 6.34
N ILE A 304 12.40 14.08 5.10
CA ILE A 304 11.72 15.09 4.26
C ILE A 304 10.22 15.15 4.55
N TRP A 305 9.58 14.01 4.76
CA TRP A 305 8.11 13.90 4.81
C TRP A 305 7.57 13.40 6.16
N GLY A 306 8.43 12.86 7.01
CA GLY A 306 8.07 12.11 8.22
C GLY A 306 7.84 12.95 9.47
N ALA A 307 8.11 14.26 9.41
CA ALA A 307 8.00 15.14 10.56
C ALA A 307 6.58 15.11 11.17
N ALA A 308 6.50 14.80 12.47
CA ALA A 308 5.26 14.68 13.24
C ALA A 308 4.21 13.70 12.67
N LYS A 309 4.63 12.73 11.85
CA LYS A 309 3.70 11.77 11.23
C LYS A 309 3.38 10.54 12.09
N ASN A 310 4.23 10.24 13.08
CA ASN A 310 4.03 9.16 14.03
C ASN A 310 4.24 9.68 15.47
N PRO A 311 3.24 10.31 16.08
CA PRO A 311 3.33 10.75 17.47
C PRO A 311 3.45 9.53 18.42
N PRO A 312 4.30 9.58 19.47
CA PRO A 312 4.55 8.42 20.34
C PRO A 312 3.32 7.81 21.02
N PHE A 313 2.31 8.63 21.30
CA PHE A 313 1.06 8.20 21.94
C PHE A 313 -0.08 7.99 20.93
N GLY A 314 0.22 8.01 19.63
CA GLY A 314 -0.78 8.03 18.58
C GLY A 314 -1.57 9.34 18.58
N THR A 315 -2.78 9.29 18.01
CA THR A 315 -3.76 10.37 18.10
C THR A 315 -4.96 9.91 18.93
N THR A 316 -5.92 10.80 19.17
CA THR A 316 -7.18 10.43 19.85
C THR A 316 -7.88 9.24 19.20
N ASN A 317 -7.70 9.04 17.89
CA ASN A 317 -8.40 8.01 17.12
C ASN A 317 -7.49 7.02 16.40
N THR A 318 -6.17 7.05 16.63
CA THR A 318 -5.21 6.19 15.92
C THR A 318 -4.13 5.70 16.87
N SER A 319 -3.84 4.41 16.85
CA SER A 319 -2.68 3.86 17.57
C SER A 319 -1.35 4.36 16.97
N PRO A 320 -0.30 4.53 17.79
CA PRO A 320 1.05 4.74 17.28
C PRO A 320 1.55 3.47 16.56
N ASP A 321 2.55 3.62 15.71
CA ASP A 321 3.26 2.51 15.04
C ASP A 321 2.41 1.59 14.14
N ASN A 322 1.14 1.92 13.91
CA ASN A 322 0.27 1.27 12.92
C ASN A 322 -0.05 2.25 11.80
N PHE A 323 0.42 1.96 10.60
CA PHE A 323 0.40 2.86 9.47
C PHE A 323 -0.60 2.41 8.41
N LEU A 324 -1.20 3.41 7.75
CA LEU A 324 -2.03 3.23 6.57
C LEU A 324 -1.45 4.09 5.46
N TRP A 325 -1.13 3.45 4.35
CA TRP A 325 -0.57 4.06 3.17
C TRP A 325 -1.61 4.04 2.05
N SER A 326 -1.99 5.23 1.58
CA SER A 326 -2.71 5.36 0.32
C SER A 326 -1.71 5.21 -0.81
N LEU A 327 -1.86 4.14 -1.58
CA LEU A 327 -1.00 3.88 -2.73
C LEU A 327 -1.61 4.55 -3.95
N THR A 328 -0.85 5.49 -4.48
CA THR A 328 -1.13 6.12 -5.76
C THR A 328 -0.29 5.41 -6.81
N ARG A 329 -0.94 4.77 -7.77
CA ARG A 329 -0.26 4.09 -8.86
C ARG A 329 -0.42 4.85 -10.16
N ARG A 330 0.55 4.67 -11.04
CA ARG A 330 0.52 5.23 -12.38
C ARG A 330 -0.42 4.42 -13.27
N ARG A 331 -1.19 5.13 -14.09
CA ARG A 331 -2.00 4.53 -15.14
C ARG A 331 -1.73 5.20 -16.47
N VAL A 332 -1.45 4.40 -17.48
CA VAL A 332 -1.38 4.82 -18.88
C VAL A 332 -2.46 4.09 -19.65
N CYS A 333 -3.18 4.80 -20.51
CA CYS A 333 -4.30 4.23 -21.23
C CYS A 333 -4.61 4.98 -22.52
N CYS A 334 -5.09 4.24 -23.52
CA CYS A 334 -5.61 4.80 -24.75
C CYS A 334 -7.10 5.13 -24.62
N VAL A 335 -7.45 6.42 -24.62
CA VAL A 335 -8.85 6.88 -24.56
C VAL A 335 -9.30 7.24 -25.96
N GLY A 336 -10.24 6.48 -26.52
CA GLY A 336 -10.68 6.65 -27.89
C GLY A 336 -11.91 5.85 -28.23
N TYR A 337 -12.25 5.85 -29.52
CA TYR A 337 -13.38 5.12 -30.05
C TYR A 337 -12.90 3.90 -30.84
N ALA A 338 -13.65 2.80 -30.75
CA ALA A 338 -13.43 1.63 -31.60
C ALA A 338 -13.81 1.97 -33.04
N LEU A 339 -12.92 1.70 -33.99
CA LEU A 339 -13.21 1.80 -35.41
C LEU A 339 -13.96 0.55 -35.85
N ASN A 340 -15.29 0.64 -35.90
CA ASN A 340 -16.16 -0.31 -36.58
C ASN A 340 -16.41 0.13 -38.02
#